data_AF-A0AAF5DIW7-F1
#
_entry.id   AF-A0AAF5DIW7-F1
#
_cell.length_a   1.000
_cell.length_b   1.000
_cell.length_c   1.000
_cell.angle_alpha   90.00
_cell.angle_beta   90.00
_cell.angle_gamma   90.00
#
_symmetry.space_group_name_H-M   'P 1'
#
loop_
_entity.id
_entity.type
_entity.pdbx_description
1 polymer ?
#
loop_
_entity_poly.entity_id
_entity_poly.type
_entity_poly.pdbx_seq_one_letter_code
_entity_poly.pdbx_strand_id
1 'polypeptide(L)'
;MDKKIRKILREDKFRFGHSPISRFYITRKNDIELGLKSFKNETKKAIVNTGAYTAMRKTLRKNMEKKQLWMEVVPVTALRNVMATQKNRLWVNSHKYSQSKSELCRRCHKAYETKMHIVTECPANMNLIKERHGNICEIIHRLISKKMKINYDIKNLYERPPAEIKKDDKSIIYDLPLPTGGVELSYNRPDMLHIEKNKKKGAIIEVCVTWIKKNGKIEGKRNTTLLEILKDQYKFTFNLFPVVVGATGEIVEKFVTPLFEYFQLSKHERKNMKRKISTAAAMGTHRIIANHFG
;
A
#
# COMPACT_ATOMS: atom_id res chain seq x y z
N MET A 1 19.67 35.82 14.74
CA MET A 1 19.83 34.60 15.58
C MET A 1 19.15 34.81 16.92
N ASP A 2 18.42 33.80 17.41
CA ASP A 2 17.65 33.86 18.67
C ASP A 2 18.55 34.21 19.86
N LYS A 3 18.05 35.06 20.78
CA LYS A 3 18.77 35.44 22.02
C LYS A 3 19.08 34.22 22.90
N LYS A 4 18.18 33.22 22.99
CA LYS A 4 18.38 31.98 23.76
C LYS A 4 19.52 31.14 23.18
N ILE A 5 19.56 30.96 21.86
CA ILE A 5 20.63 30.22 21.19
C ILE A 5 21.98 30.95 21.30
N ARG A 6 21.98 32.29 21.18
CA ARG A 6 23.18 33.11 21.45
C ARG A 6 23.70 32.96 22.88
N LYS A 7 22.81 32.73 23.85
CA LYS A 7 23.18 32.51 25.25
C LYS A 7 23.84 31.13 25.41
N ILE A 8 23.18 30.06 24.94
CA ILE A 8 23.71 28.68 24.99
C ILE A 8 25.09 28.59 24.32
N LEU A 9 25.26 29.16 23.12
CA LEU A 9 26.54 29.14 22.41
C LEU A 9 27.65 29.88 23.18
N ARG A 10 27.32 30.92 23.95
CA ARG A 10 28.28 31.64 24.80
C ARG A 10 28.63 30.86 26.06
N GLU A 11 27.64 30.27 26.71
CA GLU A 11 27.82 29.42 27.90
C GLU A 11 28.70 28.21 27.59
N ASP A 12 28.44 27.55 26.46
CA ASP A 12 29.18 26.36 26.02
C ASP A 12 30.46 26.70 25.22
N LYS A 13 30.83 27.99 25.11
CA LYS A 13 32.00 28.48 24.37
C LYS A 13 32.07 28.03 22.90
N PHE A 14 30.93 27.78 22.26
CA PHE A 14 30.87 27.43 20.84
C PHE A 14 30.76 28.67 19.93
N ARG A 15 31.62 28.73 18.91
CA ARG A 15 31.40 29.63 17.77
C ARG A 15 30.23 29.10 16.94
N PHE A 16 29.29 29.98 16.59
CA PHE A 16 28.09 29.61 15.83
C PHE A 16 28.41 28.78 14.58
N GLY A 17 29.33 29.24 13.72
CA GLY A 17 29.70 28.57 12.46
C GLY A 17 30.32 27.17 12.62
N HIS A 18 30.85 26.84 13.80
CA HIS A 18 31.41 25.53 14.12
C HIS A 18 30.48 24.65 14.96
N SER A 19 29.34 25.19 15.38
CA SER A 19 28.35 24.43 16.14
C SER A 19 27.47 23.59 15.20
N PRO A 20 26.96 22.42 15.65
CA PRO A 20 25.91 21.68 14.94
C PRO A 20 24.66 22.51 14.69
N ILE A 21 24.43 23.55 15.52
CA ILE A 21 23.29 24.45 15.44
C ILE A 21 23.30 25.29 14.16
N SER A 22 24.48 25.63 13.61
CA SER A 22 24.61 26.39 12.36
C SER A 22 23.76 25.81 11.22
N ARG A 23 23.63 24.47 11.17
CA ARG A 23 22.85 23.75 10.16
C ARG A 23 21.35 24.05 10.21
N PHE A 24 20.83 24.56 11.32
CA PHE A 24 19.43 24.94 11.49
C PHE A 24 19.14 26.39 11.13
N TYR A 25 20.15 27.17 10.75
CA TYR A 25 19.99 28.58 10.40
C TYR A 25 20.28 28.81 8.92
N ILE A 26 19.61 29.79 8.33
CA ILE A 26 19.86 30.32 6.98
C ILE A 26 19.97 31.82 7.06
N THR A 27 20.77 32.40 6.16
CA THR A 27 20.80 33.84 5.93
C THR A 27 19.45 34.28 5.38
N ARG A 28 18.84 35.33 5.96
CA ARG A 28 17.63 35.98 5.45
C ARG A 28 17.99 37.01 4.38
N LYS A 29 16.97 37.49 3.64
CA LYS A 29 17.04 38.38 2.46
C LYS A 29 18.00 39.58 2.53
N ASN A 30 18.45 40.01 3.71
CA ASN A 30 19.32 41.18 3.86
C ASN A 30 20.77 40.81 4.23
N ASP A 31 21.18 39.55 4.05
CA ASP A 31 22.52 38.97 4.30
C ASP A 31 23.13 39.15 5.70
N ILE A 32 22.48 39.91 6.58
CA ILE A 32 22.97 40.25 7.92
C ILE A 32 22.29 39.36 8.99
N GLU A 33 21.08 38.87 8.72
CA GLU A 33 20.30 38.12 9.72
C GLU A 33 20.28 36.60 9.50
N LEU A 34 20.71 35.86 10.52
CA LEU A 34 20.50 34.42 10.62
C LEU A 34 19.12 34.11 11.20
N GLY A 35 18.25 33.53 10.38
CA GLY A 35 16.95 32.99 10.79
C GLY A 35 16.96 31.47 10.90
N LEU A 36 16.19 30.90 11.83
CA LEU A 36 15.96 29.46 11.86
C LEU A 36 15.33 29.04 10.53
N LYS A 37 15.88 27.97 9.93
CA LYS A 37 15.24 27.26 8.85
C LYS A 37 13.84 26.89 9.30
N SER A 38 12.85 27.16 8.46
CA SER A 38 11.51 26.63 8.69
C SER A 38 11.62 25.12 8.83
N PHE A 39 11.25 24.59 10.00
CA PHE A 39 11.27 23.15 10.25
C PHE A 39 10.45 22.39 9.19
N LYS A 40 9.34 22.98 8.73
CA LYS A 40 8.53 22.48 7.61
C LYS A 40 9.33 22.40 6.31
N ASN A 41 10.07 23.45 5.95
CA ASN A 41 10.86 23.48 4.72
C ASN A 41 12.06 22.53 4.80
N GLU A 42 12.74 22.45 5.94
CA GLU A 42 13.88 21.54 6.10
C GLU A 42 13.44 20.08 6.15
N THR A 43 12.29 19.79 6.76
CA THR A 43 11.68 18.46 6.71
C THR A 43 11.32 18.09 5.27
N LYS A 44 10.71 19.02 4.50
CA LYS A 44 10.44 18.82 3.06
C LYS A 44 11.73 18.53 2.29
N LYS A 45 12.80 19.33 2.49
CA LYS A 45 14.12 19.12 1.85
C LYS A 45 14.75 17.80 2.26
N ALA A 46 14.75 17.43 3.53
CA ALA A 46 15.32 16.19 4.03
C ALA A 46 14.59 14.96 3.46
N ILE A 47 13.26 15.03 3.30
CA ILE A 47 12.48 13.98 2.65
C ILE A 47 12.86 13.86 1.17
N VAL A 48 12.95 14.98 0.44
CA VAL A 48 13.38 14.99 -0.98
C VAL A 48 14.81 14.47 -1.13
N ASN A 49 15.75 14.96 -0.33
CA ASN A 49 17.15 14.54 -0.34
C ASN A 49 17.30 13.06 0.03
N THR A 50 16.54 12.58 1.02
CA THR A 50 16.52 11.14 1.33
C THR A 50 16.01 10.35 0.12
N GLY A 51 14.95 10.82 -0.55
CA GLY A 51 14.43 10.21 -1.78
C GLY A 51 15.46 10.16 -2.90
N ALA A 52 16.10 11.29 -3.20
CA ALA A 52 17.15 11.40 -4.22
C ALA A 52 18.38 10.54 -3.88
N TYR A 53 18.90 10.64 -2.65
CA TYR A 53 20.04 9.85 -2.17
C TYR A 53 19.77 8.34 -2.27
N THR A 54 18.56 7.92 -1.88
CA THR A 54 18.11 6.54 -1.95
C THR A 54 17.99 6.06 -3.41
N ALA A 55 17.47 6.91 -4.31
CA ALA A 55 17.34 6.61 -5.72
C ALA A 55 18.71 6.55 -6.45
N MET A 56 19.66 7.39 -6.06
CA MET A 56 20.99 7.45 -6.68
C MET A 56 21.93 6.31 -6.24
N ARG A 57 21.82 5.81 -5.01
CA ARG A 57 22.78 4.84 -4.46
C ARG A 57 22.37 3.40 -4.76
N LYS A 58 22.90 2.84 -5.86
CA LYS A 58 22.63 1.45 -6.34
C LYS A 58 22.72 0.39 -5.24
N THR A 59 23.66 0.48 -4.31
CA THR A 59 23.85 -0.50 -3.21
C THR A 59 22.73 -0.45 -2.17
N LEU A 60 22.27 0.75 -1.80
CA LEU A 60 21.10 0.91 -0.94
C LEU A 60 19.84 0.41 -1.64
N ARG A 61 19.73 0.68 -2.95
CA ARG A 61 18.67 0.15 -3.82
C ARG A 61 18.62 -1.38 -3.74
N LYS A 62 19.74 -2.08 -4.01
CA LYS A 62 19.87 -3.55 -3.90
C LYS A 62 19.44 -4.12 -2.55
N ASN A 63 19.77 -3.45 -1.45
CA ASN A 63 19.41 -3.92 -0.11
C ASN A 63 17.92 -3.73 0.20
N MET A 64 17.28 -2.68 -0.31
CA MET A 64 15.83 -2.51 -0.18
C MET A 64 15.05 -3.34 -1.20
N GLU A 65 15.61 -3.57 -2.39
CA GLU A 65 15.04 -4.39 -3.49
C GLU A 65 14.70 -5.80 -3.01
N LYS A 66 15.55 -6.41 -2.16
CA LYS A 66 15.26 -7.73 -1.55
C LYS A 66 13.92 -7.76 -0.80
N LYS A 67 13.40 -6.60 -0.36
CA LYS A 67 12.13 -6.48 0.37
C LYS A 67 11.02 -5.76 -0.41
N GLN A 68 11.35 -4.93 -1.41
CA GLN A 68 10.42 -4.03 -2.09
C GLN A 68 10.64 -4.02 -3.61
N LEU A 69 9.87 -4.83 -4.35
CA LEU A 69 10.06 -5.08 -5.78
C LEU A 69 9.66 -3.90 -6.68
N TRP A 70 8.91 -2.92 -6.17
CA TRP A 70 8.34 -1.81 -6.95
C TRP A 70 9.29 -0.63 -7.14
N MET A 71 10.36 -0.52 -6.35
CA MET A 71 11.22 0.67 -6.29
C MET A 71 11.96 1.00 -7.60
N GLU A 72 12.09 0.03 -8.51
CA GLU A 72 12.77 0.20 -9.80
C GLU A 72 11.87 0.80 -10.88
N VAL A 73 10.55 0.66 -10.75
CA VAL A 73 9.59 0.91 -11.84
C VAL A 73 8.67 2.09 -11.60
N VAL A 74 8.77 2.75 -10.43
CA VAL A 74 7.89 3.88 -10.09
C VAL A 74 8.58 5.24 -10.24
N PRO A 75 7.82 6.32 -10.50
CA PRO A 75 8.35 7.68 -10.48
C PRO A 75 8.96 8.07 -9.13
N VAL A 76 9.94 8.98 -9.14
CA VAL A 76 10.63 9.46 -7.93
C VAL A 76 9.67 10.08 -6.91
N THR A 77 8.60 10.74 -7.38
CA THR A 77 7.55 11.30 -6.53
C THR A 77 6.78 10.22 -5.77
N ALA A 78 6.48 9.09 -6.42
CA ALA A 78 5.86 7.93 -5.80
C ALA A 78 6.81 7.29 -4.77
N LEU A 79 8.06 7.06 -5.15
CA LEU A 79 9.09 6.57 -4.23
C LEU A 79 9.18 7.43 -2.97
N ARG A 80 9.26 8.76 -3.12
CA ARG A 80 9.34 9.69 -1.99
C ARG A 80 8.13 9.57 -1.06
N ASN A 81 6.91 9.58 -1.62
CA ASN A 81 5.68 9.55 -0.82
C ASN A 81 5.51 8.21 -0.08
N VAL A 82 5.75 7.10 -0.76
CA VAL A 82 5.63 5.75 -0.17
C VAL A 82 6.71 5.52 0.89
N MET A 83 7.96 5.93 0.63
CA MET A 83 9.04 5.83 1.63
C MET A 83 8.81 6.74 2.83
N ALA A 84 8.26 7.95 2.64
CA ALA A 84 7.89 8.82 3.74
C ALA A 84 6.79 8.18 4.61
N THR A 85 5.87 7.45 3.99
CA THR A 85 4.83 6.69 4.69
C THR A 85 5.43 5.55 5.49
N GLN A 86 6.21 4.68 4.85
CA GLN A 86 6.82 3.51 5.47
C GLN A 86 7.76 3.88 6.63
N LYS A 87 8.50 4.99 6.49
CA LYS A 87 9.41 5.52 7.53
C LYS A 87 8.68 6.36 8.59
N ASN A 88 7.35 6.45 8.57
CA ASN A 88 6.55 7.26 9.49
C ASN A 88 6.89 8.77 9.47
N ARG A 89 7.34 9.30 8.32
CA ARG A 89 7.78 10.69 8.11
C ARG A 89 6.75 11.60 7.43
N LEU A 90 5.50 11.18 7.28
CA LEU A 90 4.43 12.07 6.83
C LEU A 90 4.13 13.12 7.91
N TRP A 91 3.91 14.37 7.48
CA TRP A 91 3.49 15.47 8.34
C TRP A 91 2.00 15.34 8.65
N VAL A 92 1.68 14.60 9.70
CA VAL A 92 0.30 14.33 10.10
C VAL A 92 -0.10 15.16 11.31
N ASN A 93 -1.38 15.51 11.41
CA ASN A 93 -1.88 16.35 12.50
C ASN A 93 -1.69 15.72 13.89
N SER A 94 -1.81 14.39 14.02
CA SER A 94 -1.58 13.67 15.28
C SER A 94 -0.11 13.51 15.66
N HIS A 95 0.82 14.06 14.88
CA HIS A 95 2.24 13.96 15.22
C HIS A 95 2.56 14.86 16.43
N LYS A 96 3.30 14.36 17.41
CA LYS A 96 3.73 15.11 18.63
C LYS A 96 4.43 16.47 18.41
N TYR A 97 4.85 16.75 17.18
CA TYR A 97 5.52 18.00 16.81
C TYR A 97 4.70 18.82 15.79
N SER A 98 3.48 18.37 15.50
CA SER A 98 2.56 19.13 14.67
C SER A 98 2.00 20.27 15.51
N GLN A 99 2.10 21.50 14.99
CA GLN A 99 1.45 22.68 15.57
C GLN A 99 0.00 22.81 15.08
N SER A 100 -0.64 21.69 14.73
CA SER A 100 -2.02 21.70 14.23
C SER A 100 -2.96 22.03 15.39
N LYS A 101 -3.99 22.85 15.13
CA LYS A 101 -5.03 23.18 16.12
C LYS A 101 -5.86 21.96 16.57
N SER A 102 -5.85 20.90 15.77
CA SER A 102 -6.57 19.65 16.01
C SER A 102 -5.69 18.48 15.56
N GLU A 103 -5.78 17.37 16.27
CA GLU A 103 -5.13 16.10 15.91
C GLU A 103 -5.95 15.27 14.90
N LEU A 104 -7.17 15.72 14.58
CA LEU A 104 -8.07 15.06 13.64
C LEU A 104 -7.57 15.18 12.20
N CYS A 105 -7.99 14.22 11.39
CA CYS A 105 -7.75 14.17 9.94
C CYS A 105 -8.23 15.45 9.26
N ARG A 106 -7.32 16.14 8.56
CA ARG A 106 -7.59 17.38 7.82
C ARG A 106 -8.57 17.22 6.65
N ARG A 107 -8.86 15.98 6.25
CA ARG A 107 -9.78 15.66 5.14
C ARG A 107 -11.13 15.17 5.64
N CYS A 108 -11.16 14.23 6.60
CA CYS A 108 -12.42 13.64 7.06
C CYS A 108 -12.94 14.24 8.36
N HIS A 109 -12.09 14.91 9.15
CA HIS A 109 -12.40 15.53 10.45
C HIS A 109 -13.01 14.59 11.51
N LYS A 110 -12.93 13.27 11.32
CA LYS A 110 -13.57 12.27 12.21
C LYS A 110 -12.59 11.52 13.11
N ALA A 111 -11.51 11.01 12.54
CA ALA A 111 -10.51 10.22 13.26
C ALA A 111 -9.18 10.96 13.36
N TYR A 112 -8.30 10.52 14.27
CA TYR A 112 -6.92 11.01 14.35
C TYR A 112 -6.20 10.90 13.00
N GLU A 113 -5.53 11.96 12.59
CA GLU A 113 -4.75 11.94 11.35
C GLU A 113 -3.48 11.11 11.56
N THR A 114 -3.54 9.81 11.34
CA THR A 114 -2.37 8.94 11.37
C THR A 114 -2.02 8.48 9.95
N LYS A 115 -0.79 7.99 9.75
CA LYS A 115 -0.37 7.47 8.44
C LYS A 115 -1.23 6.27 8.02
N MET A 116 -1.51 5.38 8.97
CA MET A 116 -2.45 4.27 8.82
C MET A 116 -3.81 4.81 8.38
N HIS A 117 -4.42 5.71 9.18
CA HIS A 117 -5.71 6.30 8.84
C HIS A 117 -5.75 6.85 7.41
N ILE A 118 -4.77 7.68 7.02
CA ILE A 118 -4.69 8.29 5.70
C ILE A 118 -4.73 7.23 4.58
N VAL A 119 -3.94 6.16 4.72
CA VAL A 119 -3.68 5.21 3.64
C VAL A 119 -4.55 3.95 3.67
N THR A 120 -5.24 3.62 4.76
CA THR A 120 -6.09 2.42 4.85
C THR A 120 -7.55 2.70 5.16
N GLU A 121 -7.89 3.76 5.88
CA GLU A 121 -9.21 3.87 6.55
C GLU A 121 -9.94 5.19 6.31
N CYS A 122 -9.26 6.22 5.81
CA CYS A 122 -9.83 7.56 5.73
C CYS A 122 -11.04 7.61 4.79
N PRO A 123 -12.25 7.98 5.28
CA PRO A 123 -13.45 8.12 4.47
C PRO A 123 -13.27 9.03 3.25
N ALA A 124 -12.51 10.11 3.42
CA ALA A 124 -12.22 11.07 2.35
C ALA A 124 -11.27 10.54 1.26
N ASN A 125 -10.59 9.41 1.50
CA ASN A 125 -9.73 8.74 0.53
C ASN A 125 -10.32 7.42 0.03
N MET A 126 -11.58 7.09 0.37
CA MET A 126 -12.12 5.75 0.12
C MET A 126 -12.17 5.34 -1.34
N ASN A 127 -12.44 6.27 -2.25
CA ASN A 127 -12.43 5.97 -3.69
C ASN A 127 -11.04 5.50 -4.14
N LEU A 128 -9.97 6.17 -3.70
CA LEU A 128 -8.59 5.80 -4.02
C LEU A 128 -8.14 4.52 -3.29
N ILE A 129 -8.64 4.28 -2.08
CA ILE A 129 -8.40 3.03 -1.33
C ILE A 129 -9.03 1.84 -2.07
N LYS A 130 -10.29 1.98 -2.50
CA LYS A 130 -11.00 0.98 -3.32
C LYS A 130 -10.31 0.77 -4.67
N GLU A 131 -9.89 1.85 -5.32
CA GLU A 131 -9.16 1.76 -6.60
C GLU A 131 -7.84 1.00 -6.45
N ARG A 132 -7.07 1.26 -5.38
CA ARG A 132 -5.82 0.53 -5.09
C ARG A 132 -6.08 -0.97 -4.89
N HIS A 133 -7.14 -1.33 -4.15
CA HIS A 133 -7.55 -2.71 -3.96
C HIS A 133 -7.96 -3.36 -5.29
N GLY A 134 -8.85 -2.70 -6.05
CA GLY A 134 -9.31 -3.16 -7.36
C GLY A 134 -8.18 -3.37 -8.37
N ASN A 135 -7.17 -2.49 -8.39
CA ASN A 135 -5.99 -2.65 -9.25
C ASN A 135 -5.17 -3.92 -8.92
N ILE A 136 -5.09 -4.29 -7.65
CA ILE A 136 -4.42 -5.54 -7.23
C ILE A 136 -5.28 -6.74 -7.62
N CYS A 137 -6.59 -6.66 -7.40
CA CYS A 137 -7.51 -7.70 -7.85
C CYS A 137 -7.41 -7.93 -9.37
N GLU A 138 -7.42 -6.88 -10.18
CA GLU A 138 -7.27 -6.98 -11.63
C GLU A 138 -5.98 -7.69 -12.05
N ILE A 139 -4.86 -7.42 -11.37
CA ILE A 139 -3.58 -8.11 -11.62
C ILE A 139 -3.69 -9.61 -11.35
N ILE A 140 -4.32 -9.99 -10.23
CA ILE A 140 -4.51 -11.39 -9.85
C ILE A 140 -5.45 -12.08 -10.84
N HIS A 141 -6.58 -11.43 -11.14
CA HIS A 141 -7.60 -11.92 -12.06
C HIS A 141 -7.01 -12.23 -13.45
N ARG A 142 -6.32 -11.26 -14.07
CA ARG A 142 -5.67 -11.43 -15.38
C ARG A 142 -4.68 -12.60 -15.40
N LEU A 143 -3.94 -12.79 -14.30
CA LEU A 143 -2.97 -13.87 -14.21
C LEU A 143 -3.64 -15.24 -14.13
N ILE A 144 -4.73 -15.35 -13.36
CA ILE A 144 -5.51 -16.59 -13.26
C ILE A 144 -6.18 -16.89 -14.60
N SER A 145 -6.75 -15.90 -15.28
CA SER A 145 -7.34 -16.08 -16.62
C SER A 145 -6.31 -16.59 -17.63
N LYS A 146 -5.08 -16.06 -17.57
CA LYS A 146 -3.95 -16.57 -18.37
C LYS A 146 -3.64 -18.04 -18.05
N LYS A 147 -3.69 -18.44 -16.77
CA LYS A 147 -3.51 -19.86 -16.36
C LYS A 147 -4.64 -20.77 -16.80
N MET A 148 -5.84 -20.23 -16.94
CA MET A 148 -6.98 -20.92 -17.53
C MET A 148 -6.91 -20.97 -19.06
N LYS A 149 -5.86 -20.41 -19.68
CA LYS A 149 -5.71 -20.30 -21.14
C LYS A 149 -6.90 -19.59 -21.79
N ILE A 150 -7.48 -18.62 -21.10
CA ILE A 150 -8.57 -17.80 -21.64
C ILE A 150 -7.93 -16.58 -22.27
N ASN A 151 -8.26 -16.33 -23.54
CA ASN A 151 -7.90 -15.08 -24.17
C ASN A 151 -8.64 -13.97 -23.46
N TYR A 152 -7.86 -13.07 -22.85
CA TYR A 152 -8.41 -11.89 -22.21
C TYR A 152 -8.67 -10.89 -23.33
N ASP A 153 -9.89 -10.86 -23.88
CA ASP A 153 -10.26 -9.97 -25.00
C ASP A 153 -10.37 -8.49 -24.60
N ILE A 154 -9.67 -8.11 -23.55
CA ILE A 154 -9.59 -6.73 -23.10
C ILE A 154 -8.49 -6.04 -23.89
N LYS A 155 -8.90 -5.16 -24.81
CA LYS A 155 -8.00 -4.40 -25.68
C LYS A 155 -7.17 -3.38 -24.89
N ASN A 156 -7.71 -2.86 -23.79
CA ASN A 156 -7.10 -1.77 -23.03
C ASN A 156 -6.85 -2.12 -21.55
N LEU A 157 -5.71 -1.66 -21.02
CA LEU A 157 -5.35 -1.91 -19.62
C LEU A 157 -6.35 -1.33 -18.60
N TYR A 158 -7.18 -0.34 -19.00
CA TYR A 158 -8.14 0.38 -18.16
C TYR A 158 -9.53 -0.25 -18.09
N GLU A 159 -9.83 -1.21 -18.95
CA GLU A 159 -11.11 -1.89 -18.95
C GLU A 159 -11.20 -2.83 -17.74
N ARG A 160 -12.33 -2.74 -17.03
CA ARG A 160 -12.60 -3.60 -15.87
C ARG A 160 -12.57 -5.08 -16.28
N PRO A 161 -12.06 -5.97 -15.41
CA PRO A 161 -12.24 -7.40 -15.60
C PRO A 161 -13.72 -7.76 -15.84
N PRO A 162 -14.01 -8.69 -16.76
CA PRO A 162 -15.35 -9.26 -16.85
C PRO A 162 -15.72 -9.88 -15.51
N ALA A 163 -16.99 -9.69 -15.13
CA ALA A 163 -17.50 -10.14 -13.84
C ALA A 163 -17.51 -11.68 -13.72
N GLU A 164 -17.66 -12.38 -14.84
CA GLU A 164 -17.49 -13.83 -14.90
C GLU A 164 -16.79 -14.22 -16.21
N ILE A 165 -15.83 -15.13 -16.11
CA ILE A 165 -15.22 -15.79 -17.26
C ILE A 165 -15.43 -17.30 -17.10
N LYS A 166 -15.98 -17.94 -18.12
CA LYS A 166 -16.10 -19.40 -18.22
C LYS A 166 -15.30 -19.92 -19.40
N LYS A 167 -14.58 -21.02 -19.22
CA LYS A 167 -13.97 -21.81 -20.28
C LYS A 167 -13.96 -23.28 -19.87
N ASP A 168 -14.62 -24.10 -20.67
CA ASP A 168 -14.79 -25.53 -20.40
C ASP A 168 -15.33 -25.74 -18.95
N ASP A 169 -14.64 -26.56 -18.16
CA ASP A 169 -14.97 -26.81 -16.75
C ASP A 169 -14.46 -25.76 -15.76
N LYS A 170 -13.89 -24.66 -16.23
CA LYS A 170 -13.26 -23.65 -15.35
C LYS A 170 -14.02 -22.33 -15.39
N SER A 171 -14.17 -21.70 -14.24
CA SER A 171 -14.64 -20.32 -14.17
C SER A 171 -13.88 -19.45 -13.17
N ILE A 172 -13.86 -18.15 -13.44
CA ILE A 172 -13.51 -17.11 -12.47
C ILE A 172 -14.69 -16.16 -12.39
N ILE A 173 -15.15 -15.91 -11.19
CA ILE A 173 -16.15 -14.91 -10.85
C ILE A 173 -15.41 -13.80 -10.09
N TYR A 174 -15.59 -12.56 -10.50
CA TYR A 174 -14.91 -11.39 -9.96
C TYR A 174 -15.93 -10.36 -9.48
N ASP A 175 -15.82 -9.96 -8.21
CA ASP A 175 -16.64 -8.91 -7.61
C ASP A 175 -18.14 -9.08 -7.89
N LEU A 176 -18.67 -10.31 -7.82
CA LEU A 176 -20.10 -10.61 -7.97
C LEU A 176 -20.66 -11.19 -6.67
N PRO A 177 -21.88 -10.76 -6.25
CA PRO A 177 -22.62 -11.44 -5.20
C PRO A 177 -22.91 -12.88 -5.62
N LEU A 178 -22.62 -13.82 -4.73
CA LEU A 178 -22.89 -15.24 -4.94
C LEU A 178 -24.28 -15.60 -4.38
N PRO A 179 -25.03 -16.48 -5.05
CA PRO A 179 -26.29 -17.00 -4.52
C PRO A 179 -26.01 -17.90 -3.32
N THR A 180 -26.64 -17.61 -2.18
CA THR A 180 -26.43 -18.30 -0.90
C THR A 180 -27.60 -19.19 -0.50
N GLY A 181 -28.43 -19.61 -1.47
CA GLY A 181 -29.55 -20.53 -1.24
C GLY A 181 -30.61 -20.01 -0.25
N GLY A 182 -30.76 -18.69 -0.10
CA GLY A 182 -31.68 -18.06 0.84
C GLY A 182 -31.06 -17.67 2.18
N VAL A 183 -29.78 -18.00 2.45
CA VAL A 183 -29.08 -17.53 3.64
C VAL A 183 -28.66 -16.07 3.45
N GLU A 184 -29.18 -15.16 4.27
CA GLU A 184 -28.75 -13.77 4.26
C GLU A 184 -27.32 -13.65 4.79
N LEU A 185 -26.37 -13.34 3.90
CA LEU A 185 -24.98 -13.08 4.25
C LEU A 185 -24.60 -11.66 3.86
N SER A 186 -24.08 -10.90 4.83
CA SER A 186 -23.48 -9.58 4.59
C SER A 186 -22.22 -9.64 3.73
N TYR A 187 -21.61 -10.82 3.59
CA TYR A 187 -20.34 -11.05 2.88
C TYR A 187 -20.46 -12.20 1.85
N ASN A 188 -21.47 -12.14 0.96
CA ASN A 188 -21.62 -13.10 -0.14
C ASN A 188 -20.88 -12.69 -1.43
N ARG A 189 -20.11 -11.60 -1.40
CA ARG A 189 -19.37 -11.06 -2.55
C ARG A 189 -17.87 -11.17 -2.29
N PRO A 190 -17.25 -12.35 -2.52
CA PRO A 190 -15.80 -12.47 -2.41
C PRO A 190 -15.13 -11.67 -3.51
N ASP A 191 -13.87 -11.26 -3.30
CA ASP A 191 -13.13 -10.53 -4.33
C ASP A 191 -13.02 -11.36 -5.62
N MET A 192 -12.66 -12.64 -5.51
CA MET A 192 -12.76 -13.62 -6.60
C MET A 192 -13.15 -15.01 -6.12
N LEU A 193 -13.91 -15.72 -6.95
CA LEU A 193 -14.17 -17.15 -6.84
C LEU A 193 -13.69 -17.85 -8.11
N HIS A 194 -12.78 -18.81 -7.97
CA HIS A 194 -12.38 -19.70 -9.06
C HIS A 194 -12.92 -21.10 -8.84
N ILE A 195 -13.44 -21.73 -9.89
CA ILE A 195 -14.04 -23.07 -9.87
C ILE A 195 -13.41 -23.92 -10.97
N GLU A 196 -13.01 -25.16 -10.66
CA GLU A 196 -12.69 -26.22 -11.62
C GLU A 196 -13.66 -27.39 -11.40
N LYS A 197 -14.70 -27.50 -12.25
CA LYS A 197 -15.77 -28.49 -12.13
C LYS A 197 -15.28 -29.93 -12.28
N ASN A 198 -14.43 -30.18 -13.29
CA ASN A 198 -13.84 -31.50 -13.54
C ASN A 198 -13.04 -32.05 -12.37
N LYS A 199 -12.39 -31.18 -11.59
CA LYS A 199 -11.61 -31.54 -10.40
C LYS A 199 -12.41 -31.38 -9.10
N LYS A 200 -13.67 -30.99 -9.17
CA LYS A 200 -14.54 -30.67 -8.02
C LYS A 200 -13.81 -29.83 -6.97
N LYS A 201 -13.13 -28.77 -7.42
CA LYS A 201 -12.37 -27.88 -6.54
C LYS A 201 -12.63 -26.40 -6.84
N GLY A 202 -12.43 -25.56 -5.85
CA GLY A 202 -12.56 -24.13 -5.98
C GLY A 202 -11.64 -23.36 -5.02
N ALA A 203 -11.51 -22.07 -5.29
CA ALA A 203 -10.66 -21.14 -4.59
C ALA A 203 -11.39 -19.82 -4.37
N ILE A 204 -11.60 -19.45 -3.11
CA ILE A 204 -12.03 -18.10 -2.72
C ILE A 204 -10.77 -17.29 -2.52
N ILE A 205 -10.63 -16.17 -3.20
CA ILE A 205 -9.44 -15.31 -3.11
C ILE A 205 -9.91 -13.97 -2.58
N GLU A 206 -9.30 -13.54 -1.47
CA GLU A 206 -9.66 -12.30 -0.77
C GLU A 206 -8.42 -11.41 -0.66
N VAL A 207 -8.46 -10.23 -1.27
CA VAL A 207 -7.37 -9.27 -1.29
C VAL A 207 -7.53 -8.28 -0.16
N CYS A 208 -6.51 -8.17 0.68
CA CYS A 208 -6.46 -7.17 1.74
C CYS A 208 -5.26 -6.25 1.54
N VAL A 209 -5.50 -4.95 1.46
CA VAL A 209 -4.45 -3.93 1.45
C VAL A 209 -4.47 -3.17 2.75
N THR A 210 -3.50 -3.42 3.63
CA THR A 210 -3.54 -2.94 5.01
C THR A 210 -2.20 -2.43 5.52
N TRP A 211 -2.18 -1.87 6.73
CA TRP A 211 -0.97 -1.44 7.40
C TRP A 211 -0.31 -2.62 8.14
N ILE A 212 0.78 -3.15 7.58
CA ILE A 212 1.52 -4.24 8.22
C ILE A 212 2.40 -3.67 9.33
N LYS A 213 2.07 -3.99 10.59
CA LYS A 213 2.92 -3.69 11.75
C LYS A 213 4.18 -4.57 11.71
N LYS A 214 5.27 -4.12 12.36
CA LYS A 214 6.57 -4.84 12.40
C LYS A 214 6.48 -6.31 12.86
N ASN A 215 5.48 -6.65 13.67
CA ASN A 215 5.25 -8.01 14.15
C ASN A 215 4.53 -8.93 13.15
N GLY A 216 4.16 -8.43 11.96
CA GLY A 216 3.46 -9.20 10.93
C GLY A 216 2.08 -9.72 11.35
N LYS A 217 1.54 -9.24 12.48
CA LYS A 217 0.19 -9.60 12.93
C LYS A 217 -0.82 -8.95 12.00
N ILE A 218 -1.74 -9.77 11.50
CA ILE A 218 -2.88 -9.36 10.68
C ILE A 218 -4.11 -9.79 11.47
N GLU A 219 -4.92 -8.82 11.85
CA GLU A 219 -6.21 -9.07 12.50
C GLU A 219 -7.26 -9.06 11.40
N GLY A 220 -8.01 -10.15 11.27
CA GLY A 220 -9.09 -10.28 10.31
C GLY A 220 -9.90 -11.54 10.60
N LYS A 221 -11.23 -11.43 10.60
CA LYS A 221 -12.11 -12.59 10.64
C LYS A 221 -12.01 -13.30 9.29
N ARG A 222 -11.69 -14.59 9.29
CA ARG A 222 -11.83 -15.41 8.08
C ARG A 222 -13.33 -15.60 7.82
N ASN A 223 -13.76 -15.39 6.58
CA ASN A 223 -15.13 -15.69 6.18
C ASN A 223 -15.31 -17.22 6.02
N THR A 224 -15.42 -17.92 7.15
CA THR A 224 -15.60 -19.39 7.17
C THR A 224 -17.00 -19.79 6.71
N THR A 225 -18.01 -18.95 6.93
CA THR A 225 -19.41 -19.23 6.58
C THR A 225 -19.62 -19.32 5.06
N LEU A 226 -19.07 -18.39 4.27
CA LEU A 226 -19.16 -18.48 2.81
C LEU A 226 -18.47 -19.75 2.27
N LEU A 227 -17.35 -20.14 2.88
CA LEU A 227 -16.63 -21.35 2.50
C LEU A 227 -17.47 -22.61 2.72
N GLU A 228 -18.18 -22.68 3.85
CA GLU A 228 -19.07 -23.80 4.19
C GLU A 228 -20.26 -23.87 3.22
N ILE A 229 -20.89 -22.74 2.93
CA ILE A 229 -22.02 -22.65 1.98
C ILE A 229 -21.59 -23.11 0.58
N LEU A 230 -20.43 -22.67 0.09
CA LEU A 230 -19.95 -23.06 -1.23
C LEU A 230 -19.58 -24.56 -1.29
N LYS A 231 -18.98 -25.10 -0.23
CA LYS A 231 -18.72 -26.55 -0.13
C LYS A 231 -20.02 -27.35 -0.19
N ASP A 232 -21.05 -26.90 0.51
CA ASP A 232 -22.35 -27.58 0.49
C ASP A 232 -23.06 -27.46 -0.86
N GLN A 233 -23.12 -26.25 -1.42
CA GLN A 233 -23.83 -25.94 -2.67
C GLN A 233 -23.22 -26.65 -3.89
N TYR A 234 -21.89 -26.66 -4.00
CA TYR A 234 -21.22 -27.27 -5.16
C TYR A 234 -20.77 -28.71 -4.91
N LYS A 235 -20.76 -29.18 -3.64
CA LYS A 235 -20.16 -30.47 -3.23
C LYS A 235 -18.69 -30.59 -3.68
N PHE A 236 -17.97 -29.48 -3.68
CA PHE A 236 -16.57 -29.35 -4.11
C PHE A 236 -15.66 -29.04 -2.91
N THR A 237 -14.37 -29.28 -3.08
CA THR A 237 -13.35 -28.80 -2.15
C THR A 237 -13.07 -27.32 -2.40
N PHE A 238 -13.31 -26.45 -1.43
CA PHE A 238 -12.93 -25.04 -1.52
C PHE A 238 -11.79 -24.69 -0.56
N ASN A 239 -10.87 -23.86 -1.06
CA ASN A 239 -9.78 -23.27 -0.28
C ASN A 239 -9.95 -21.74 -0.24
N LEU A 240 -9.68 -21.14 0.93
CA LEU A 240 -9.65 -19.69 1.10
C LEU A 240 -8.20 -19.18 1.04
N PHE A 241 -7.91 -18.30 0.09
CA PHE A 241 -6.61 -17.69 -0.14
C PHE A 241 -6.64 -16.19 0.15
N PRO A 242 -6.34 -15.77 1.40
CA PRO A 242 -6.15 -14.36 1.68
C PRO A 242 -4.85 -13.89 1.01
N VAL A 243 -4.91 -12.82 0.22
CA VAL A 243 -3.77 -12.14 -0.38
C VAL A 243 -3.56 -10.83 0.37
N VAL A 244 -2.60 -10.82 1.30
CA VAL A 244 -2.37 -9.64 2.14
C VAL A 244 -1.14 -8.86 1.67
N VAL A 245 -1.39 -7.60 1.34
CA VAL A 245 -0.42 -6.64 0.84
C VAL A 245 -0.37 -5.43 1.77
N GLY A 246 0.83 -4.97 2.09
CA GLY A 246 1.06 -3.75 2.82
C GLY A 246 0.68 -2.55 1.98
N ALA A 247 0.13 -1.50 2.60
CA ALA A 247 -0.13 -0.23 1.92
C ALA A 247 1.13 0.33 1.24
N THR A 248 2.33 0.02 1.74
CA THR A 248 3.62 0.45 1.17
C THR A 248 4.28 -0.58 0.26
N GLY A 249 3.55 -1.61 -0.18
CA GLY A 249 4.00 -2.59 -1.17
C GLY A 249 4.61 -3.87 -0.60
N GLU A 250 4.75 -4.00 0.73
CA GLU A 250 5.16 -5.25 1.37
C GLU A 250 4.21 -6.39 1.00
N ILE A 251 4.74 -7.58 0.72
CA ILE A 251 3.92 -8.78 0.50
C ILE A 251 4.17 -9.76 1.63
N VAL A 252 3.09 -10.26 2.23
CA VAL A 252 3.20 -11.27 3.29
C VAL A 252 3.24 -12.65 2.64
N GLU A 253 4.45 -13.18 2.47
CA GLU A 253 4.73 -14.40 1.71
C GLU A 253 3.88 -15.61 2.11
N LYS A 254 3.66 -15.80 3.42
CA LYS A 254 2.87 -16.94 3.94
C LYS A 254 1.42 -16.98 3.44
N PHE A 255 0.87 -15.84 3.04
CA PHE A 255 -0.51 -15.71 2.57
C PHE A 255 -0.62 -15.86 1.05
N VAL A 256 0.43 -15.43 0.33
CA VAL A 256 0.43 -15.45 -1.13
C VAL A 256 0.99 -16.76 -1.71
N THR A 257 1.88 -17.43 -0.99
CA THR A 257 2.53 -18.67 -1.46
C THR A 257 1.54 -19.82 -1.73
N PRO A 258 0.54 -20.09 -0.85
CA PRO A 258 -0.46 -21.13 -1.12
C PRO A 258 -1.29 -20.86 -2.40
N LEU A 259 -1.59 -19.59 -2.69
CA LEU A 259 -2.26 -19.21 -3.94
C LEU A 259 -1.38 -19.55 -5.16
N PHE A 260 -0.08 -19.30 -5.07
CA PHE A 260 0.86 -19.58 -6.16
C PHE A 260 1.05 -21.06 -6.42
N GLU A 261 1.00 -21.87 -5.36
CA GLU A 261 1.03 -23.33 -5.44
C GLU A 261 -0.28 -23.86 -6.04
N TYR A 262 -1.42 -23.34 -5.60
CA TYR A 262 -2.73 -23.72 -6.13
C TYR A 262 -2.83 -23.51 -7.65
N PHE A 263 -2.34 -22.38 -8.16
CA PHE A 263 -2.31 -22.07 -9.61
C PHE A 263 -1.04 -22.54 -10.32
N GLN A 264 -0.15 -23.27 -9.65
CA GLN A 264 1.09 -23.82 -10.22
C GLN A 264 1.91 -22.75 -10.96
N LEU A 265 2.14 -21.61 -10.31
CA LEU A 265 2.92 -20.52 -10.88
C LEU A 265 4.40 -20.87 -10.88
N SER A 266 5.06 -20.67 -12.03
CA SER A 266 6.52 -20.77 -12.17
C SER A 266 7.22 -19.70 -11.33
N LYS A 267 8.52 -19.89 -11.04
CA LYS A 267 9.33 -18.91 -10.30
C LYS A 267 9.30 -17.51 -10.93
N HIS A 268 9.30 -17.44 -12.25
CA HIS A 268 9.22 -16.17 -12.99
C HIS A 268 7.85 -15.51 -12.82
N GLU A 269 6.76 -16.27 -12.94
CA GLU A 269 5.39 -15.76 -12.75
C GLU A 269 5.17 -15.27 -11.32
N ARG A 270 5.64 -16.02 -10.31
CA ARG A 270 5.59 -15.61 -8.90
C ARG A 270 6.31 -14.27 -8.69
N LYS A 271 7.53 -14.13 -9.20
CA LYS A 271 8.31 -12.88 -9.09
C LYS A 271 7.60 -11.72 -9.79
N ASN A 272 7.10 -11.94 -11.00
CA ASN A 272 6.42 -10.91 -11.78
C ASN A 272 5.10 -10.47 -11.11
N MET A 273 4.33 -11.42 -10.58
CA MET A 273 3.08 -11.15 -9.86
C MET A 273 3.35 -10.36 -8.58
N LYS A 274 4.30 -10.79 -7.76
CA LYS A 274 4.73 -10.04 -6.57
C LYS A 274 5.12 -8.62 -6.94
N ARG A 275 5.93 -8.43 -7.99
CA ARG A 275 6.33 -7.10 -8.46
C ARG A 275 5.11 -6.25 -8.84
N LYS A 276 4.19 -6.77 -9.66
CA LYS A 276 3.00 -6.02 -10.10
C LYS A 276 2.08 -5.62 -8.93
N ILE A 277 1.78 -6.56 -8.03
CA ILE A 277 0.93 -6.31 -6.84
C ILE A 277 1.57 -5.27 -5.93
N SER A 278 2.87 -5.45 -5.65
CA SER A 278 3.67 -4.55 -4.83
C SER A 278 3.71 -3.13 -5.43
N THR A 279 3.88 -3.01 -6.75
CA THR A 279 3.82 -1.73 -7.47
C THR A 279 2.44 -1.10 -7.43
N ALA A 280 1.37 -1.87 -7.65
CA ALA A 280 0.00 -1.36 -7.59
C ALA A 280 -0.35 -0.81 -6.20
N ALA A 281 0.05 -1.50 -5.14
CA ALA A 281 -0.10 -1.02 -3.76
C ALA A 281 0.64 0.30 -3.53
N ALA A 282 1.92 0.36 -3.91
CA ALA A 282 2.75 1.55 -3.74
C ALA A 282 2.23 2.76 -4.55
N MET A 283 1.86 2.56 -5.82
CA MET A 283 1.29 3.61 -6.68
C MET A 283 -0.08 4.09 -6.18
N GLY A 284 -0.95 3.19 -5.73
CA GLY A 284 -2.21 3.55 -5.08
C GLY A 284 -1.99 4.41 -3.83
N THR A 285 -1.04 4.01 -2.99
CA THR A 285 -0.67 4.79 -1.79
C THR A 285 -0.07 6.15 -2.14
N HIS A 286 0.77 6.25 -3.16
CA HIS A 286 1.26 7.53 -3.65
C HIS A 286 0.11 8.48 -4.02
N ARG A 287 -0.90 7.99 -4.74
CA ARG A 287 -2.08 8.78 -5.13
C ARG A 287 -2.92 9.18 -3.93
N ILE A 288 -3.13 8.28 -2.96
CA ILE A 288 -3.82 8.61 -1.70
C ILE A 288 -3.10 9.73 -0.96
N ILE A 289 -1.77 9.67 -0.87
CA ILE A 289 -0.96 10.71 -0.21
C ILE A 289 -1.01 12.01 -1.00
N ALA A 290 -0.92 11.96 -2.32
CA ALA A 290 -1.04 13.13 -3.18
C ALA A 290 -2.40 13.80 -3.02
N ASN A 291 -3.50 13.03 -3.02
CA ASN A 291 -4.84 13.54 -2.76
C ASN A 291 -5.00 14.08 -1.34
N HIS A 292 -4.36 13.48 -0.35
CA HIS A 292 -4.50 13.91 1.04
C HIS A 292 -3.78 15.23 1.32
N PHE A 293 -2.58 15.43 0.76
CA PHE A 293 -1.70 16.57 1.04
C PHE A 293 -1.59 17.61 -0.07
N GLY A 294 -2.07 17.31 -1.29
CA GLY A 294 -2.19 18.25 -2.41
C GLY A 294 -3.42 19.10 -2.27
#